data_AF-C0W114-F1
#
_entry.id   AF-C0W114-F1
#
_cell.length_a   1.000
_cell.length_b   1.000
_cell.length_c   1.000
_cell.angle_alpha   90.00
_cell.angle_beta   90.00
_cell.angle_gamma   90.00
#
_symmetry.space_group_name_H-M   'P 1'
#
loop_
_entity.id
_entity.type
_entity.pdbx_description
1 polymer ?
#
loop_
_entity_poly.entity_id
_entity_poly.type
_entity_poly.pdbx_seq_one_letter_code
_entity_poly.pdbx_strand_id
1 'polypeptide(L)'
;MGMFSKLFGADDEGAQQIPNLPEEAVEEPRFQPAIPTGELAPLTLERVTQHFDEEGYNYGIIDADPAEGSRAKIESGWDGIPFLFNFNGQEGEILTVFAQSSVDIPLDAEDQLDAFIENWHREHYFPKVYTRRASADTALRVCCEHSIDLEHGVTDKQLALQLHCAIATSLDAIRTGYAELGISLEEEEA
;
A
#
# COMPACT_ATOMS: atom_id res chain seq x y z
N MET A 1 -38.93 -33.97 -20.15
CA MET A 1 -38.23 -34.16 -21.44
C MET A 1 -38.91 -33.24 -22.45
N GLY A 2 -38.20 -32.20 -22.91
CA GLY A 2 -38.69 -31.25 -23.93
C GLY A 2 -39.20 -29.90 -23.42
N MET A 3 -38.29 -28.96 -23.12
CA MET A 3 -38.62 -27.51 -23.14
C MET A 3 -37.40 -26.59 -23.37
N PHE A 4 -36.29 -27.09 -23.96
CA PHE A 4 -35.10 -26.26 -24.26
C PHE A 4 -34.62 -26.35 -25.72
N SER A 5 -35.23 -27.19 -26.56
CA SER A 5 -34.72 -27.46 -27.93
C SER A 5 -35.26 -26.52 -29.03
N LYS A 6 -35.95 -25.42 -28.70
CA LYS A 6 -36.63 -24.58 -29.71
C LYS A 6 -36.18 -23.12 -29.80
N LEU A 7 -35.13 -22.70 -29.09
CA LEU A 7 -34.63 -21.32 -29.20
C LEU A 7 -33.53 -21.12 -30.24
N PHE A 8 -32.88 -22.18 -30.72
CA PHE A 8 -31.85 -22.07 -31.75
C PHE A 8 -32.23 -23.02 -32.88
N GLY A 9 -32.72 -22.44 -33.97
CA GLY A 9 -32.86 -23.16 -35.24
C GLY A 9 -31.47 -23.61 -35.66
N ALA A 10 -31.19 -24.90 -35.49
CA ALA A 10 -29.98 -25.51 -36.01
C ALA A 10 -30.19 -25.76 -37.50
N ASP A 11 -30.04 -24.70 -38.28
CA ASP A 11 -29.72 -24.82 -39.69
C ASP A 11 -28.19 -24.88 -39.76
N ASP A 12 -27.70 -26.11 -39.94
CA ASP A 12 -26.30 -26.55 -39.89
C ASP A 12 -25.51 -26.15 -41.16
N GLU A 13 -25.67 -24.91 -41.63
CA GLU A 13 -24.98 -24.40 -42.82
C GLU A 13 -24.42 -23.00 -42.54
N GLY A 14 -23.19 -22.95 -42.01
CA GLY A 14 -22.50 -21.66 -41.88
C GLY A 14 -21.34 -21.58 -40.90
N ALA A 15 -20.73 -22.69 -40.46
CA ALA A 15 -19.46 -22.61 -39.76
C ALA A 15 -18.37 -22.16 -40.76
N GLN A 16 -18.18 -20.85 -40.91
CA GLN A 16 -17.00 -20.31 -41.58
C GLN A 16 -15.78 -20.86 -40.87
N GLN A 17 -15.00 -21.67 -41.58
CA GLN A 17 -13.74 -22.17 -41.07
C GLN A 17 -12.84 -20.97 -40.78
N ILE A 18 -12.54 -20.75 -39.50
CA ILE A 18 -11.57 -19.75 -39.07
C ILE A 18 -10.27 -20.08 -39.84
N PRO A 19 -9.69 -19.13 -40.59
CA PRO A 19 -8.45 -19.39 -41.31
C PRO A 19 -7.39 -19.85 -40.31
N ASN A 20 -6.70 -20.95 -40.60
CA ASN A 20 -5.55 -21.36 -39.80
C ASN A 20 -4.54 -20.21 -39.81
N LEU A 21 -4.26 -19.63 -38.63
CA LEU A 21 -3.15 -18.71 -38.46
C LEU A 21 -1.86 -19.45 -38.88
N PRO A 22 -0.91 -18.77 -39.54
CA PRO A 22 0.34 -19.39 -39.96
C PRO A 22 1.04 -20.01 -38.75
N GLU A 23 1.56 -21.23 -38.93
CA GLU A 23 2.25 -22.05 -37.94
C GLU A 23 3.66 -21.51 -37.59
N GLU A 24 3.91 -20.22 -37.80
CA GLU A 24 5.02 -19.55 -37.14
C GLU A 24 4.54 -19.23 -35.74
N ALA A 25 4.89 -20.12 -34.81
CA ALA A 25 4.78 -19.88 -33.39
C ALA A 25 5.48 -18.55 -33.08
N VAL A 26 4.71 -17.48 -32.99
CA VAL A 26 5.10 -16.31 -32.22
C VAL A 26 5.28 -16.85 -30.82
N GLU A 27 6.52 -17.08 -30.39
CA GLU A 27 6.83 -17.24 -28.98
C GLU A 27 6.45 -15.90 -28.35
N GLU A 28 5.17 -15.77 -27.97
CA GLU A 28 4.78 -14.75 -27.01
C GLU A 28 5.73 -14.92 -25.83
N PRO A 29 6.35 -13.84 -25.33
CA PRO A 29 7.23 -13.94 -24.18
C PRO A 29 6.40 -14.50 -23.03
N ARG A 30 6.48 -15.81 -22.82
CA ARG A 30 5.83 -16.49 -21.72
C ARG A 30 6.45 -15.88 -20.48
N PHE A 31 5.62 -15.31 -19.62
CA PHE A 31 6.04 -14.89 -18.30
C PHE A 31 6.73 -16.08 -17.64
N GLN A 32 8.05 -16.02 -17.52
CA GLN A 32 8.88 -17.01 -16.85
C GLN A 32 9.28 -16.41 -15.50
N PRO A 33 8.47 -16.62 -14.43
CA PRO A 33 8.82 -16.11 -13.13
C PRO A 33 10.13 -16.75 -12.67
N ALA A 34 11.01 -15.95 -12.07
CA ALA A 34 12.16 -16.49 -11.39
C ALA A 34 11.69 -17.41 -10.26
N ILE A 35 12.32 -18.59 -10.12
CA ILE A 35 12.06 -19.48 -9.00
C ILE A 35 12.80 -18.89 -7.79
N PRO A 36 12.11 -18.55 -6.69
CA PRO A 36 12.77 -18.09 -5.47
C PRO A 36 13.78 -19.14 -4.99
N THR A 37 15.02 -18.72 -4.72
CA THR A 37 16.07 -19.57 -4.17
C THR A 37 16.34 -19.16 -2.72
N GLY A 38 16.16 -20.08 -1.77
CA GLY A 38 16.44 -19.85 -0.34
C GLY A 38 15.20 -19.98 0.56
N GLU A 39 15.43 -20.17 1.86
CA GLU A 39 14.38 -20.07 2.88
C GLU A 39 14.06 -18.59 3.17
N LEU A 40 12.78 -18.26 3.31
CA LEU A 40 12.34 -16.91 3.64
C LEU A 40 12.50 -16.67 5.15
N ALA A 41 13.09 -15.54 5.51
CA ALA A 41 13.26 -15.15 6.91
C ALA A 41 12.00 -14.40 7.43
N PRO A 42 11.65 -14.54 8.71
CA PRO A 42 10.52 -13.83 9.31
C PRO A 42 10.75 -12.31 9.33
N LEU A 43 9.66 -11.53 9.36
CA LEU A 43 9.71 -10.10 9.63
C LEU A 43 10.24 -9.86 11.05
N THR A 44 11.20 -8.95 11.21
CA THR A 44 11.66 -8.51 12.54
C THR A 44 11.93 -7.02 12.54
N LEU A 45 11.97 -6.41 13.73
CA LEU A 45 12.34 -5.02 13.92
C LEU A 45 13.75 -4.75 13.40
N GLU A 46 14.70 -5.65 13.70
CA GLU A 46 16.11 -5.54 13.32
C GLU A 46 16.29 -5.48 11.81
N ARG A 47 15.49 -6.23 11.06
CA ARG A 47 15.56 -6.21 9.58
C ARG A 47 15.06 -4.89 9.01
N VAL A 48 14.06 -4.28 9.63
CA VAL A 48 13.57 -2.96 9.22
C VAL A 48 14.59 -1.88 9.60
N THR A 49 15.14 -1.92 10.81
CA THR A 49 16.17 -0.94 11.23
C THR A 49 17.46 -1.07 10.44
N GLN A 50 17.87 -2.29 10.09
CA GLN A 50 19.03 -2.51 9.22
C GLN A 50 18.81 -1.86 7.85
N HIS A 51 17.63 -2.02 7.24
CA HIS A 51 17.29 -1.34 5.99
C HIS A 51 17.37 0.19 6.15
N PHE A 52 16.90 0.73 7.28
CA PHE A 52 16.96 2.16 7.55
C PHE A 52 18.40 2.65 7.73
N ASP A 53 19.25 1.89 8.41
CA ASP A 53 20.68 2.18 8.56
C ASP A 53 21.39 2.18 7.20
N GLU A 54 21.06 1.21 6.33
CA GLU A 54 21.63 1.09 4.98
C GLU A 54 21.22 2.26 4.06
N GLU A 55 19.98 2.74 4.15
CA GLU A 55 19.48 3.90 3.41
C GLU A 55 19.83 5.25 4.06
N GLY A 56 20.34 5.25 5.31
CA GLY A 56 20.66 6.46 6.06
C GLY A 56 19.44 7.23 6.57
N TYR A 57 18.32 6.54 6.82
CA TYR A 57 17.12 7.16 7.38
C TYR A 57 17.27 7.44 8.88
N ASN A 58 16.73 8.57 9.33
CA ASN A 58 16.63 8.88 10.76
C ASN A 58 15.42 8.16 11.36
N TYR A 59 15.61 7.45 12.47
CA TYR A 59 14.51 6.78 13.17
C TYR A 59 14.72 6.68 14.67
N GLY A 60 13.62 6.51 15.39
CA GLY A 60 13.57 6.17 16.81
C GLY A 60 12.85 4.85 17.03
N ILE A 61 13.19 4.17 18.13
CA ILE A 61 12.42 3.00 18.60
C ILE A 61 11.59 3.45 19.80
N ILE A 62 10.27 3.24 19.72
CA ILE A 62 9.30 3.60 20.76
C ILE A 62 8.53 2.36 21.25
N ASP A 63 7.79 2.52 22.34
CA ASP A 63 6.94 1.46 22.93
C ASP A 63 7.69 0.13 23.18
N ALA A 64 8.99 0.22 23.48
CA ALA A 64 9.87 -0.93 23.65
C ALA A 64 9.78 -1.59 25.03
N ASP A 65 8.90 -1.14 25.93
CA ASP A 65 8.77 -1.71 27.27
C ASP A 65 8.03 -3.06 27.23
N PRO A 66 8.74 -4.18 27.46
CA PRO A 66 8.11 -5.50 27.44
C PRO A 66 7.10 -5.70 28.58
N ALA A 67 7.16 -4.91 29.65
CA ALA A 67 6.27 -5.01 30.80
C ALA A 67 4.84 -4.54 30.49
N GLU A 68 4.69 -3.65 29.50
CA GLU A 68 3.38 -3.12 29.10
C GLU A 68 2.65 -4.02 28.09
N GLY A 69 3.31 -5.10 27.64
CA GLY A 69 2.77 -6.00 26.60
C GLY A 69 2.64 -5.34 25.23
N SER A 70 3.17 -4.12 25.06
CA SER A 70 3.28 -3.45 23.77
C SER A 70 4.52 -3.95 23.03
N ARG A 71 4.42 -4.02 21.70
CA ARG A 71 5.57 -4.30 20.84
C ARG A 71 6.27 -2.99 20.50
N ALA A 72 7.60 -3.06 20.44
CA ALA A 72 8.41 -1.97 19.95
C ALA A 72 7.97 -1.58 18.52
N LYS A 73 7.94 -0.27 18.28
CA LYS A 73 7.63 0.32 16.97
C LYS A 73 8.80 1.19 16.53
N ILE A 74 8.85 1.47 15.24
CA ILE A 74 9.80 2.44 14.70
C ILE A 74 9.04 3.70 14.36
N GLU A 75 9.54 4.85 14.81
CA GLU A 75 9.09 6.17 14.36
C GLU A 75 10.13 6.78 13.44
N SER A 76 9.66 7.47 12.39
CA SER A 76 10.51 8.21 11.45
C SER A 76 9.69 9.33 10.81
N GLY A 77 10.29 10.14 9.93
CA GLY A 77 9.60 11.22 9.26
C GLY A 77 10.26 11.61 7.94
N TRP A 78 9.43 11.97 6.97
CA TRP A 78 9.83 12.47 5.66
C TRP A 78 9.01 13.72 5.35
N ASP A 79 9.66 14.81 4.93
CA ASP A 79 9.02 16.09 4.59
C ASP A 79 8.06 16.63 5.67
N GLY A 80 8.46 16.51 6.93
CA GLY A 80 7.63 16.90 8.07
C GLY A 80 6.40 16.02 8.31
N ILE A 81 6.23 14.93 7.55
CA ILE A 81 5.17 13.94 7.73
C ILE A 81 5.69 12.81 8.63
N PRO A 82 5.11 12.59 9.81
CA PRO A 82 5.49 11.49 10.70
C PRO A 82 4.98 10.14 10.20
N PHE A 83 5.80 9.12 10.40
CA PHE A 83 5.52 7.73 10.08
C PHE A 83 5.75 6.82 11.30
N LEU A 84 4.91 5.81 11.42
CA LEU A 84 5.02 4.74 12.39
C LEU A 84 5.04 3.38 11.68
N PHE A 85 6.04 2.56 11.99
CA PHE A 85 6.17 1.19 11.50
C PHE A 85 5.84 0.26 12.66
N ASN A 86 4.67 -0.38 12.56
CA ASN A 86 4.13 -1.25 13.60
C ASN A 86 4.28 -2.71 13.19
N PHE A 87 4.62 -3.56 14.17
CA PHE A 87 4.69 -5.01 14.02
C PHE A 87 3.49 -5.62 14.73
N ASN A 88 2.40 -5.76 13.97
CA ASN A 88 1.11 -6.24 14.41
C ASN A 88 0.98 -7.75 14.19
N GLY A 89 -0.17 -8.32 14.59
CA GLY A 89 -0.40 -9.76 14.52
C GLY A 89 0.00 -10.49 15.80
N GLN A 90 -0.29 -11.79 15.86
CA GLN A 90 -0.04 -12.59 17.06
C GLN A 90 1.46 -12.79 17.30
N GLU A 91 2.22 -12.92 16.23
CA GLU A 91 3.66 -13.16 16.22
C GLU A 91 4.47 -11.89 15.89
N GLY A 92 3.81 -10.82 15.43
CA GLY A 92 4.48 -9.60 14.94
C GLY A 92 4.72 -9.63 13.43
N GLU A 93 3.99 -10.50 12.72
CA GLU A 93 4.10 -10.85 11.31
C GLU A 93 3.47 -9.83 10.36
N ILE A 94 2.57 -8.97 10.85
CA ILE A 94 1.90 -7.96 10.04
C ILE A 94 2.65 -6.63 10.16
N LEU A 95 3.35 -6.23 9.11
CA LEU A 95 3.94 -4.90 9.02
C LEU A 95 2.83 -3.89 8.68
N THR A 96 2.63 -2.88 9.53
CA THR A 96 1.73 -1.77 9.27
C THR A 96 2.50 -0.45 9.30
N VAL A 97 2.69 0.14 8.13
CA VAL A 97 3.26 1.48 7.95
C VAL A 97 2.13 2.48 7.95
N PHE A 98 2.13 3.35 8.95
CA PHE A 98 1.13 4.39 9.14
C PHE A 98 1.78 5.76 8.96
N ALA A 99 1.15 6.64 8.18
CA ALA A 99 1.53 8.04 8.07
C ALA A 99 0.34 8.92 8.41
N GLN A 100 0.61 10.07 9.02
CA GLN A 100 -0.41 11.07 9.29
C GLN A 100 0.05 12.44 8.83
N SER A 101 -0.86 13.15 8.17
CA SER A 101 -0.64 14.50 7.68
C SER A 101 -0.32 15.47 8.85
N SER A 102 0.64 16.37 8.65
CA SER A 102 1.13 17.31 9.67
C SER A 102 0.33 18.61 9.80
N VAL A 103 -0.64 18.86 8.91
CA VAL A 103 -1.51 20.04 8.89
C VAL A 103 -2.95 19.65 9.22
N ASP A 104 -3.60 20.46 10.06
CA ASP A 104 -5.03 20.35 10.38
C ASP A 104 -5.88 20.84 9.21
N ILE A 105 -6.82 20.01 8.78
CA ILE A 105 -7.75 20.33 7.70
C ILE A 105 -9.10 20.75 8.32
N PRO A 106 -9.67 21.89 7.94
CA PRO A 106 -10.99 22.31 8.40
C PRO A 106 -12.09 21.27 8.14
N LEU A 107 -13.06 21.17 9.06
CA LEU A 107 -14.17 20.20 8.96
C LEU A 107 -15.09 20.46 7.75
N ASP A 108 -15.15 21.69 7.25
CA ASP A 108 -15.95 22.04 6.06
C ASP A 108 -15.34 21.53 4.75
N ALA A 109 -14.10 21.02 4.78
CA ALA A 109 -13.47 20.34 3.65
C ALA A 109 -13.72 18.81 3.62
N GLU A 110 -14.55 18.26 4.52
CA GLU A 110 -14.82 16.82 4.62
C GLU A 110 -15.33 16.22 3.30
N ASP A 111 -16.33 16.84 2.65
CA ASP A 111 -16.87 16.38 1.36
C ASP A 111 -15.81 16.35 0.26
N GLN A 112 -14.88 17.31 0.27
CA GLN A 112 -13.80 17.38 -0.71
C GLN A 112 -12.74 16.30 -0.45
N LEU A 113 -12.41 16.05 0.82
CA LEU A 113 -11.52 14.98 1.23
C LEU A 113 -12.07 13.60 0.87
N ASP A 114 -13.36 13.36 1.09
CA ASP A 114 -14.00 12.10 0.75
C ASP A 114 -13.95 11.83 -0.76
N ALA A 115 -14.22 12.86 -1.58
CA ALA A 115 -14.08 12.77 -3.03
C ALA A 115 -12.64 12.48 -3.48
N PHE A 116 -11.66 13.15 -2.87
CA PHE A 116 -10.24 12.86 -3.09
C PHE A 116 -9.90 11.41 -2.75
N ILE A 117 -10.29 10.93 -1.56
CA ILE A 117 -10.00 9.58 -1.08
C ILE A 117 -10.59 8.52 -2.01
N GLU A 118 -11.85 8.71 -2.44
CA GLU A 118 -12.50 7.79 -3.37
C GLU A 118 -11.74 7.71 -4.71
N ASN A 119 -11.34 8.86 -5.26
CA ASN A 119 -10.57 8.90 -6.50
C ASN A 119 -9.19 8.27 -6.33
N TRP A 120 -8.51 8.55 -5.21
CA TRP A 120 -7.23 7.94 -4.89
C TRP A 120 -7.32 6.41 -4.88
N HIS A 121 -8.28 5.83 -4.16
CA HIS A 121 -8.47 4.37 -4.11
C HIS A 121 -8.91 3.75 -5.44
N ARG A 122 -9.52 4.54 -6.34
CA ARG A 122 -9.89 4.09 -7.67
C ARG A 122 -8.66 3.97 -8.59
N GLU A 123 -7.70 4.86 -8.43
CA GLU A 123 -6.57 5.02 -9.34
C GLU A 123 -5.26 4.42 -8.83
N HIS A 124 -5.14 4.22 -7.52
CA HIS A 124 -3.94 3.73 -6.87
C HIS A 124 -4.20 2.47 -6.06
N TYR A 125 -3.26 1.53 -6.11
CA TYR A 125 -3.31 0.32 -5.30
C TYR A 125 -2.96 0.58 -3.83
N PHE A 126 -2.12 1.58 -3.57
CA PHE A 126 -1.62 1.93 -2.24
C PHE A 126 -1.52 3.44 -2.06
N PRO A 127 -1.56 3.95 -0.82
CA PRO A 127 -1.96 3.24 0.39
C PRO A 127 -3.49 3.26 0.57
N LYS A 128 -3.99 2.62 1.64
CA LYS A 128 -5.31 2.96 2.17
C LYS A 128 -5.23 4.37 2.75
N VAL A 129 -6.22 5.20 2.47
CA VAL A 129 -6.29 6.61 2.87
C VAL A 129 -7.61 6.84 3.58
N TYR A 130 -7.60 7.60 4.67
CA TYR A 130 -8.80 7.93 5.43
C TYR A 130 -8.56 9.17 6.28
N THR A 131 -9.63 9.75 6.83
CA THR A 131 -9.52 10.89 7.75
C THR A 131 -9.62 10.44 9.20
N ARG A 132 -8.90 11.12 10.09
CA ARG A 132 -9.11 11.08 11.54
C ARG A 132 -9.36 12.48 12.06
N ARG A 133 -10.11 12.60 13.15
CA ARG A 133 -10.20 13.87 13.86
C ARG A 133 -8.90 14.17 14.58
N ALA A 134 -8.46 15.42 14.52
CA ALA A 134 -7.32 15.93 15.26
C ALA A 134 -7.63 16.03 16.78
N SER A 135 -6.59 16.28 17.59
CA SER A 135 -6.65 16.38 19.06
C SER A 135 -7.41 17.62 19.56
N ALA A 136 -8.71 17.68 19.28
CA ALA A 136 -9.73 18.63 19.76
C ALA A 136 -11.10 18.37 19.08
N ASP A 137 -11.20 17.42 18.15
CA ASP A 137 -12.37 17.18 17.30
C ASP A 137 -12.80 18.39 16.42
N THR A 138 -11.93 19.39 16.27
CA THR A 138 -12.18 20.62 15.50
C THR A 138 -11.61 20.61 14.09
N ALA A 139 -10.83 19.59 13.74
CA ALA A 139 -10.16 19.47 12.44
C ALA A 139 -9.97 18.00 12.06
N LEU A 140 -9.68 17.77 10.78
CA LEU A 140 -9.35 16.48 10.20
C LEU A 140 -7.86 16.37 9.92
N ARG A 141 -7.37 15.15 9.90
CA ARG A 141 -6.03 14.76 9.46
C ARG A 141 -6.17 13.66 8.43
N VAL A 142 -5.38 13.72 7.36
CA VAL A 142 -5.30 12.62 6.40
C VAL A 142 -4.35 11.58 6.98
N CYS A 143 -4.81 10.34 6.99
CA CYS A 143 -4.04 9.18 7.42
C CYS A 143 -3.84 8.25 6.24
N CYS A 144 -2.62 7.72 6.11
CA CYS A 144 -2.28 6.68 5.16
C CYS A 144 -1.86 5.43 5.92
N GLU A 145 -2.24 4.27 5.40
CA GLU A 145 -1.88 2.98 6.00
C GLU A 145 -1.57 1.95 4.91
N HIS A 146 -0.38 1.37 5.00
CA HIS A 146 0.08 0.25 4.19
C HIS A 146 0.33 -0.95 5.11
N SER A 147 -0.52 -1.97 5.00
CA SER A 147 -0.46 -3.16 5.86
C SER A 147 -0.24 -4.40 5.02
N ILE A 148 0.76 -5.19 5.39
CA ILE A 148 1.09 -6.45 4.71
C ILE A 148 1.36 -7.55 5.74
N ASP A 149 0.75 -8.71 5.49
CA ASP A 149 0.99 -9.93 6.27
C ASP A 149 2.20 -10.68 5.69
N LEU A 150 3.20 -10.92 6.54
CA LEU A 150 4.46 -11.57 6.20
C LEU A 150 4.69 -12.84 7.02
N GLU A 151 3.61 -13.51 7.47
CA GLU A 151 3.63 -14.75 8.27
C GLU A 151 4.48 -15.88 7.67
N HIS A 152 4.59 -15.93 6.33
CA HIS A 152 5.36 -16.96 5.62
C HIS A 152 6.80 -16.55 5.32
N GLY A 153 7.25 -15.42 5.88
CA GLY A 153 8.58 -14.87 5.67
C GLY A 153 8.68 -13.99 4.42
N VAL A 154 9.77 -13.23 4.35
CA VAL A 154 10.04 -12.23 3.32
C VAL A 154 11.54 -12.14 3.06
N THR A 155 11.96 -11.92 1.81
CA THR A 155 13.37 -11.58 1.52
C THR A 155 13.68 -10.12 1.87
N ASP A 156 14.94 -9.77 2.14
CA ASP A 156 15.30 -8.37 2.44
C ASP A 156 14.94 -7.42 1.29
N LYS A 157 15.10 -7.87 0.04
CA LYS A 157 14.72 -7.09 -1.15
C LYS A 157 13.22 -6.84 -1.25
N GLN A 158 12.39 -7.82 -0.90
CA GLN A 158 10.94 -7.64 -0.86
C GLN A 158 10.54 -6.73 0.29
N LEU A 159 11.17 -6.87 1.45
CA LEU A 159 10.91 -5.98 2.60
C LEU A 159 11.27 -4.53 2.25
N ALA A 160 12.46 -4.29 1.70
CA ALA A 160 12.89 -2.98 1.21
C ALA A 160 11.90 -2.39 0.20
N LEU A 161 11.42 -3.20 -0.76
CA LEU A 161 10.40 -2.78 -1.71
C LEU A 161 9.10 -2.35 -1.04
N GLN A 162 8.63 -3.10 -0.03
CA GLN A 162 7.41 -2.75 0.70
C GLN A 162 7.58 -1.46 1.51
N LEU A 163 8.73 -1.27 2.16
CA LEU A 163 9.05 -0.05 2.90
C LEU A 163 9.08 1.17 1.96
N HIS A 164 9.78 1.06 0.83
CA HIS A 164 9.85 2.13 -0.16
C HIS A 164 8.49 2.43 -0.78
N CYS A 165 7.71 1.40 -1.13
CA CYS A 165 6.35 1.58 -1.64
C CYS A 165 5.49 2.34 -0.62
N ALA A 166 5.45 1.86 0.63
CA ALA A 166 4.64 2.45 1.68
C ALA A 166 4.98 3.93 1.94
N ILE A 167 6.28 4.26 2.02
CA ILE A 167 6.75 5.64 2.21
C ILE A 167 6.36 6.50 1.01
N ALA A 168 6.77 6.09 -0.21
CA ALA A 168 6.59 6.89 -1.41
C ALA A 168 5.11 7.16 -1.72
N THR A 169 4.26 6.13 -1.66
CA THR A 169 2.83 6.31 -1.98
C THR A 169 2.08 7.07 -0.90
N SER A 170 2.50 6.98 0.37
CA SER A 170 1.87 7.77 1.45
C SER A 170 2.22 9.25 1.34
N LEU A 171 3.48 9.58 0.99
CA LEU A 171 3.88 10.95 0.71
C LEU A 171 3.11 11.50 -0.49
N ASP A 172 2.99 10.74 -1.57
CA ASP A 172 2.26 11.14 -2.77
C ASP A 172 0.76 11.38 -2.49
N ALA A 173 0.12 10.47 -1.74
CA ALA A 173 -1.28 10.62 -1.33
C ALA A 173 -1.48 11.91 -0.53
N ILE A 174 -0.67 12.16 0.50
CA ILE A 174 -0.82 13.34 1.36
C ILE A 174 -0.55 14.62 0.57
N ARG A 175 0.49 14.65 -0.26
CA ARG A 175 0.82 15.82 -1.09
C ARG A 175 -0.27 16.12 -2.11
N THR A 176 -0.80 15.09 -2.78
CA THR A 176 -1.89 15.24 -3.76
C THR A 176 -3.15 15.75 -3.08
N GLY A 177 -3.54 15.16 -1.94
CA GLY A 177 -4.69 15.62 -1.16
C GLY A 177 -4.54 17.07 -0.72
N TYR A 178 -3.37 17.48 -0.23
CA TYR A 178 -3.11 18.88 0.12
C TYR A 178 -3.16 19.81 -1.09
N ALA A 179 -2.60 19.42 -2.23
CA ALA A 179 -2.66 20.21 -3.45
C ALA A 179 -4.10 20.44 -3.93
N GLU A 180 -4.95 19.42 -3.89
CA GLU A 180 -6.37 19.53 -4.23
C GLU A 180 -7.14 20.46 -3.28
N LEU A 181 -6.76 20.47 -2.01
CA LEU A 181 -7.32 21.35 -0.98
C LEU A 181 -6.71 22.77 -1.00
N GLY A 182 -5.70 23.03 -1.83
CA GLY A 182 -4.98 24.30 -1.85
C GLY A 182 -4.12 24.57 -0.60
N ILE A 183 -3.70 23.51 0.09
CA ILE A 183 -2.83 23.56 1.28
C ILE A 183 -1.36 23.43 0.83
N SER A 184 -0.51 24.35 1.25
CA SER A 184 0.94 24.25 1.05
C SER A 184 1.58 23.53 2.23
N LEU A 185 2.48 22.58 1.95
CA LEU A 185 3.44 22.11 2.93
C LEU A 185 4.52 23.19 3.08
N GLU A 186 4.75 23.69 4.29
CA GLU A 186 5.95 24.50 4.56
C GLU A 186 7.13 23.53 4.64
N GLU A 187 8.17 23.73 3.82
CA GLU A 187 9.44 23.04 3.97
C GLU A 187 10.10 23.57 5.25
N GLU A 188 10.22 22.76 6.30
CA GLU A 188 11.08 23.12 7.43
C GLU A 188 12.54 23.13 6.93
N GLU A 189 13.18 24.31 6.96
CA GLU A 189 14.64 24.42 6.80
C GLU A 189 15.32 23.61 7.91
N ALA A 190 16.10 22.61 7.50
CA ALA A 190 16.87 21.71 8.36
C ALA A 190 17.97 22.41 9.17
#